data_AF-A0A1F5YR21-F1
#
_entry.id   AF-A0A1F5YR21-F1
#
_cell.length_a   1.000
_cell.length_b   1.000
_cell.length_c   1.000
_cell.angle_alpha   90.00
_cell.angle_beta   90.00
_cell.angle_gamma   90.00
#
_symmetry.space_group_name_H-M   'P 1'
#
loop_
_entity.id
_entity.type
_entity.pdbx_description
1 polymer ?
#
loop_
_entity_poly.entity_id
_entity_poly.type
_entity_poly.pdbx_seq_one_letter_code
_entity_poly.pdbx_strand_id
1 'polypeptide(L)'
;MRLKFYSLAVIITLLAYIFLVQSIIINNFTKVISQTADLNVKAIASQNYNLEYIVISETPIPTRTPTPTLTPTITPTPKLQPSHLDSLFEKYSREFSVDRNTLKKIAVCESGLNSGANSGTYGGLYQFSASSWISTRKAMNADTNPDLRFNGDESIKTAAFKLSTGGAGIWPNCSK
;
A
#
# COMPACT_ATOMS: atom_id res chain seq x y z
N MET A 1 -24.72 -42.28 -45.61
CA MET A 1 -24.49 -40.83 -45.85
C MET A 1 -25.27 -39.90 -44.92
N ARG A 2 -26.46 -40.27 -44.39
CA ARG A 2 -27.33 -39.37 -43.60
C ARG A 2 -26.82 -38.98 -42.19
N LEU A 3 -26.00 -39.81 -41.54
CA LEU A 3 -25.53 -39.56 -40.16
C LEU A 3 -24.51 -38.41 -40.05
N LYS A 4 -23.72 -38.15 -41.10
CA LYS A 4 -22.74 -37.05 -41.12
C LYS A 4 -23.39 -35.67 -41.24
N PHE A 5 -24.55 -35.58 -41.89
CA PHE A 5 -25.30 -34.32 -42.03
C PHE A 5 -25.97 -33.88 -40.72
N TYR A 6 -26.44 -34.83 -39.90
CA TYR A 6 -26.99 -34.53 -38.58
C TYR A 6 -25.93 -33.97 -37.63
N SER A 7 -24.72 -34.53 -37.64
CA SER A 7 -23.61 -34.03 -36.82
C SER A 7 -23.23 -32.59 -37.19
N LEU A 8 -23.16 -32.27 -38.48
CA LEU A 8 -22.84 -30.92 -38.95
C LEU A 8 -23.93 -29.91 -38.57
N ALA A 9 -25.21 -30.28 -38.72
CA ALA A 9 -26.32 -29.41 -38.33
C ALA A 9 -26.34 -29.09 -36.84
N VAL A 10 -26.04 -30.07 -35.97
CA VAL A 10 -25.95 -29.88 -34.51
C VAL A 10 -24.77 -28.99 -34.12
N ILE A 11 -23.62 -29.12 -34.80
CA ILE A 11 -22.46 -28.26 -34.53
C ILE A 11 -22.76 -26.81 -34.93
N ILE A 12 -23.41 -26.58 -36.08
CA ILE A 12 -23.77 -25.24 -36.54
C ILE A 12 -24.76 -24.56 -35.57
N THR A 13 -25.77 -25.29 -35.10
CA THR A 13 -26.74 -24.72 -34.14
C THR A 13 -26.11 -24.43 -32.78
N LEU A 14 -25.19 -25.28 -32.31
CA LEU A 14 -24.45 -25.04 -31.06
C LEU A 14 -23.55 -23.80 -31.15
N LEU A 15 -22.81 -23.65 -32.26
CA LEU A 15 -21.96 -22.48 -32.48
C LEU A 15 -22.80 -21.19 -32.56
N ALA A 16 -23.91 -21.21 -33.30
CA ALA A 16 -24.82 -20.07 -33.39
C ALA A 16 -25.39 -19.67 -32.01
N TYR A 17 -25.73 -20.65 -31.17
CA TYR A 17 -26.19 -20.40 -29.81
C TYR A 17 -25.10 -19.77 -28.94
N ILE A 18 -23.86 -20.26 -29.01
CA ILE A 18 -22.72 -19.69 -28.28
C ILE A 18 -22.48 -18.24 -28.70
N PHE A 19 -22.48 -17.94 -30.00
CA PHE A 19 -22.32 -16.56 -30.50
C PHE A 19 -23.43 -15.62 -30.01
N LEU A 20 -24.67 -16.11 -29.97
CA LEU A 20 -25.82 -15.32 -29.51
C LEU A 20 -25.71 -15.01 -28.01
N VAL A 21 -25.32 -15.99 -27.19
CA VAL A 21 -25.11 -15.81 -25.75
C VAL A 21 -23.95 -14.84 -25.47
N GLN A 22 -22.81 -15.01 -26.14
CA GLN A 22 -21.66 -14.11 -26.00
C GLN A 22 -22.02 -12.66 -26.37
N SER A 23 -22.78 -12.46 -27.45
CA SER A 23 -23.24 -11.12 -27.86
C SER A 23 -24.17 -10.47 -26.82
N ILE A 24 -25.08 -11.24 -26.21
CA ILE A 24 -25.96 -10.76 -25.14
C ILE A 24 -25.14 -10.36 -23.89
N ILE A 25 -24.14 -11.16 -23.51
CA ILE A 25 -23.28 -10.87 -22.35
C ILE A 25 -22.50 -9.57 -22.58
N ILE A 26 -21.85 -9.42 -23.75
CA ILE A 26 -21.06 -8.23 -24.08
C ILE A 26 -21.94 -6.96 -24.10
N ASN A 27 -23.15 -7.04 -24.67
CA ASN A 27 -24.08 -5.91 -24.73
C ASN A 27 -24.53 -5.46 -23.32
N ASN A 28 -24.83 -6.41 -22.43
CA ASN A 28 -25.19 -6.09 -21.05
C ASN A 28 -24.03 -5.47 -20.27
N PHE A 29 -22.81 -6.00 -20.43
CA PHE A 29 -21.63 -5.48 -19.75
C PHE A 29 -21.29 -4.06 -20.19
N THR A 30 -21.37 -3.78 -21.50
CA THR A 30 -21.13 -2.44 -22.07
C THR A 30 -22.13 -1.41 -21.54
N LYS A 31 -23.41 -1.80 -21.37
CA LYS A 31 -24.46 -0.92 -20.81
C LYS A 31 -24.22 -0.58 -19.33
N VAL A 32 -23.68 -1.50 -18.55
CA VAL A 32 -23.35 -1.24 -17.14
C VAL A 32 -22.16 -0.29 -17.02
N ILE A 33 -21.12 -0.49 -17.84
CA ILE A 33 -19.94 0.40 -17.85
C ILE A 33 -20.35 1.83 -18.23
N SER A 34 -21.20 2.02 -19.25
CA SER A 34 -21.64 3.36 -19.67
C SER A 34 -22.46 4.08 -18.59
N GLN A 35 -23.25 3.37 -17.80
CA GLN A 35 -24.01 3.97 -16.69
C GLN A 35 -23.12 4.41 -15.51
N THR A 36 -22.00 3.71 -15.26
CA THR A 36 -21.07 4.09 -14.17
C THR A 36 -20.18 5.28 -14.52
N ALA A 37 -19.93 5.54 -15.81
CA ALA A 37 -19.12 6.68 -16.24
C ALA A 37 -19.85 8.02 -16.10
N ASP A 38 -21.18 8.05 -16.23
CA ASP A 38 -21.98 9.29 -16.16
C ASP A 38 -22.23 9.78 -14.71
N LEU A 39 -22.11 8.90 -13.70
CA LEU A 39 -22.40 9.27 -12.31
C LEU A 39 -21.28 10.04 -11.61
N ASN A 40 -20.07 10.11 -12.17
CA ASN A 40 -18.90 10.70 -11.49
C ASN A 40 -18.51 12.11 -11.95
N VAL A 41 -19.25 12.73 -12.89
CA VAL A 41 -18.91 14.09 -13.39
C VAL A 41 -20.04 15.11 -13.20
N LYS A 42 -21.32 14.69 -13.23
CA LYS A 42 -22.46 15.63 -13.11
C LYS A 42 -22.81 16.05 -11.68
N ALA A 43 -22.37 15.33 -10.65
CA ALA A 43 -22.78 15.60 -9.26
C ALA A 43 -21.99 16.71 -8.54
N ILE A 44 -20.89 17.23 -9.12
CA ILE A 44 -19.97 18.15 -8.42
C ILE A 44 -19.97 19.58 -9.00
N ALA A 45 -20.71 19.85 -10.08
CA ALA A 45 -20.53 21.07 -10.88
C ALA A 45 -21.65 22.12 -10.79
N SER A 46 -22.69 21.98 -9.94
CA SER A 46 -23.80 22.94 -9.95
C SER A 46 -24.56 23.06 -8.63
N GLN A 47 -23.86 23.42 -7.55
CA GLN A 47 -24.53 23.96 -6.36
C GLN A 47 -23.81 25.26 -6.00
N ASN A 48 -24.30 26.36 -6.56
CA ASN A 48 -23.91 27.71 -6.18
C ASN A 48 -24.79 28.08 -4.98
N TYR A 49 -24.37 27.68 -3.78
CA TYR A 49 -25.08 27.95 -2.53
C TYR A 49 -24.80 29.39 -2.09
N ASN A 50 -25.81 30.25 -2.12
CA ASN A 50 -25.80 31.51 -1.39
C ASN A 50 -25.89 31.18 0.11
N LEU A 51 -24.74 31.14 0.78
CA LEU A 51 -24.68 31.00 2.23
C LEU A 51 -25.03 32.34 2.86
N GLU A 52 -26.29 32.52 3.21
CA GLU A 52 -26.72 33.54 4.16
C GLU A 52 -26.25 33.10 5.55
N TYR A 53 -25.07 33.57 5.93
CA TYR A 53 -24.48 33.25 7.23
C TYR A 53 -25.06 34.19 8.28
N ILE A 54 -25.67 33.62 9.32
CA ILE A 54 -26.04 34.37 10.51
C ILE A 54 -24.74 34.56 11.30
N VAL A 55 -24.29 35.82 11.45
CA VAL A 55 -23.20 36.17 12.37
C VAL A 55 -23.69 35.95 13.79
N ILE A 56 -23.53 34.74 14.30
CA ILE A 56 -23.60 34.50 15.73
C ILE A 56 -22.27 35.01 16.28
N SER A 57 -22.30 36.19 16.88
CA SER A 57 -21.17 36.73 17.62
C SER A 57 -20.93 35.85 18.84
N GLU A 58 -20.12 34.80 18.66
CA GLU A 58 -19.71 33.94 19.77
C GLU A 58 -18.97 34.79 20.80
N THR A 59 -19.46 34.76 22.03
CA THR A 59 -18.69 35.21 23.20
C THR A 59 -17.36 34.47 23.16
N PRO A 60 -16.19 35.13 23.32
CA PRO A 60 -14.91 34.47 23.16
C PRO A 60 -14.78 33.35 24.19
N ILE A 61 -15.04 32.12 23.75
CA ILE A 61 -14.63 30.92 24.47
C ILE A 61 -13.10 30.98 24.46
N PRO A 62 -12.42 30.82 25.62
CA PRO A 62 -10.98 30.81 25.66
C PRO A 62 -10.48 29.76 24.68
N THR A 63 -9.93 30.22 23.56
CA THR A 63 -9.31 29.38 22.56
C THR A 63 -8.19 28.67 23.29
N ARG A 64 -8.32 27.35 23.47
CA ARG A 64 -7.18 26.56 23.92
C ARG A 64 -6.10 26.80 22.88
N THR A 65 -5.08 27.56 23.28
CA THR A 65 -3.87 27.75 22.49
C THR A 65 -3.47 26.36 22.01
N PRO A 66 -3.25 26.14 20.70
CA PRO A 66 -2.72 24.87 20.25
C PRO A 66 -1.43 24.65 21.03
N THR A 67 -1.45 23.68 21.94
CA THR A 67 -0.22 23.22 22.58
C THR A 67 0.73 22.91 21.43
N PRO A 68 1.93 23.50 21.38
CA PRO A 68 2.88 23.17 20.33
C PRO A 68 3.03 21.66 20.33
N THR A 69 2.56 21.02 19.26
CA THR A 69 2.84 19.61 19.02
C THR A 69 4.34 19.53 18.98
N LEU A 70 4.94 18.93 20.02
CA LEU A 70 6.38 18.72 20.07
C LEU A 70 6.74 17.97 18.79
N THR A 71 7.44 18.64 17.88
CA THR A 71 8.19 17.96 16.83
C THR A 71 8.96 16.86 17.54
N PRO A 72 8.77 15.57 17.18
CA PRO A 72 9.47 14.50 17.87
C PRO A 72 10.96 14.83 17.79
N THR A 73 11.52 15.17 18.94
CA THR A 73 12.96 15.38 19.05
C THR A 73 13.55 14.04 18.67
N ILE A 74 14.29 13.98 17.56
CA ILE A 74 15.05 12.80 17.15
C ILE A 74 16.05 12.56 18.27
N THR A 75 15.63 11.81 19.27
CA THR A 75 16.52 11.26 20.27
C THR A 75 17.43 10.36 19.45
N PRO A 76 18.76 10.51 19.52
CA PRO A 76 19.67 9.61 18.84
C PRO A 76 19.29 8.20 19.27
N THR A 77 18.68 7.44 18.35
CA THR A 77 18.23 6.08 18.65
C THR A 77 19.50 5.34 19.08
N PRO A 78 19.55 4.82 20.32
CA PRO A 78 20.68 4.03 20.76
C PRO A 78 20.94 2.97 19.71
N LYS A 79 22.21 2.73 19.34
CA LYS A 79 22.56 1.57 18.52
C LYS A 79 21.93 0.35 19.19
N LEU A 80 20.88 -0.17 18.58
CA LEU A 80 20.16 -1.33 19.09
C LEU A 80 21.18 -2.46 19.19
N GLN A 81 21.32 -3.04 20.39
CA GLN A 81 22.17 -4.20 20.53
C GLN A 81 21.63 -5.32 19.63
N PRO A 82 22.52 -6.14 19.02
CA PRO A 82 22.11 -7.25 18.16
C PRO A 82 21.07 -8.18 18.79
N SER A 83 21.14 -8.40 20.12
CA SER A 83 20.17 -9.19 20.89
C SER A 83 18.75 -8.63 20.85
N HIS A 84 18.59 -7.31 20.78
CA HIS A 84 17.28 -6.65 20.68
C HIS A 84 16.71 -6.72 19.26
N LEU A 85 17.57 -6.77 18.23
CA LEU A 85 17.12 -6.93 16.85
C LEU A 85 16.52 -8.33 16.62
N ASP A 86 17.07 -9.36 17.28
CA ASP A 86 16.57 -10.73 17.14
C ASP A 86 15.12 -10.90 17.62
N SER A 87 14.71 -10.24 18.70
CA SER A 87 13.32 -10.26 19.17
C SER A 87 12.39 -9.49 18.23
N LEU A 88 12.86 -8.39 17.64
CA LEU A 88 12.11 -7.62 16.64
C LEU A 88 11.91 -8.41 15.34
N PHE A 89 12.93 -9.14 14.88
CA PHE A 89 12.80 -10.04 13.73
C PHE A 89 11.74 -11.11 13.99
N GLU A 90 11.77 -11.76 15.16
CA GLU A 90 10.78 -12.76 15.54
C GLU A 90 9.35 -12.19 15.64
N LYS A 91 9.22 -11.00 16.24
CA LYS A 91 7.93 -10.31 16.39
C LYS A 91 7.30 -10.04 15.02
N TYR A 92 8.03 -9.36 14.14
CA TYR A 92 7.46 -8.92 12.87
C TYR A 92 7.42 -10.01 11.80
N SER A 93 8.27 -11.04 11.89
CA SER A 93 8.12 -12.23 11.05
C SER A 93 6.77 -12.92 11.30
N ARG A 94 6.38 -13.02 12.58
CA ARG A 94 5.07 -13.56 12.97
C ARG A 94 3.92 -12.62 12.58
N GLU A 95 4.05 -11.33 12.87
CA GLU A 95 2.99 -10.33 12.61
C GLU A 95 2.62 -10.26 11.12
N PHE A 96 3.62 -10.30 10.22
CA PHE A 96 3.40 -10.17 8.77
C PHE A 96 3.48 -11.50 8.00
N SER A 97 3.60 -12.64 8.69
CA SER A 97 3.75 -13.97 8.08
C SER A 97 4.89 -14.05 7.05
N VAL A 98 6.05 -13.48 7.39
CA VAL A 98 7.26 -13.52 6.55
C VAL A 98 8.33 -14.39 7.19
N ASP A 99 9.18 -15.03 6.39
CA ASP A 99 10.28 -15.83 6.91
C ASP A 99 11.29 -14.95 7.68
N ARG A 100 11.52 -15.29 8.95
CA ARG A 100 12.45 -14.57 9.83
C ARG A 100 13.87 -14.54 9.27
N ASN A 101 14.31 -15.65 8.69
CA ASN A 101 15.68 -15.76 8.18
C ASN A 101 15.88 -14.87 6.96
N THR A 102 14.89 -14.77 6.08
CA THR A 102 14.85 -13.85 4.95
C THR A 102 14.90 -12.40 5.42
N LEU A 103 14.06 -12.05 6.40
CA LEU A 103 14.01 -10.69 6.96
C LEU A 103 15.37 -10.28 7.57
N LYS A 104 16.03 -11.19 8.31
CA LYS A 104 17.36 -10.97 8.89
C LYS A 104 18.46 -10.94 7.84
N LYS A 105 18.43 -11.86 6.86
CA LYS A 105 19.41 -11.96 5.76
C LYS A 105 19.48 -10.67 4.96
N ILE A 106 18.33 -10.07 4.63
CA ILE A 106 18.28 -8.79 3.93
C ILE A 106 18.92 -7.69 4.80
N ALA A 107 18.58 -7.58 6.09
CA ALA A 107 19.16 -6.56 6.96
C ALA A 107 20.69 -6.70 7.12
N VAL A 108 21.21 -7.93 7.18
CA VAL A 108 22.66 -8.19 7.16
C VAL A 108 23.29 -7.75 5.84
N CYS A 109 22.67 -8.08 4.71
CA CYS A 109 23.16 -7.75 3.38
C CYS A 109 23.18 -6.23 3.13
N GLU A 110 22.14 -5.52 3.56
CA GLU A 110 21.96 -4.07 3.30
C GLU A 110 22.82 -3.18 4.21
N SER A 111 23.02 -3.56 5.48
CA SER A 111 23.66 -2.67 6.46
C SER A 111 24.58 -3.37 7.47
N GLY A 112 24.70 -4.69 7.42
CA GLY A 112 25.37 -5.46 8.47
C GLY A 112 24.67 -5.34 9.83
N LEU A 113 23.33 -5.22 9.84
CA LEU A 113 22.51 -4.97 11.04
C LEU A 113 22.75 -3.61 11.72
N ASN A 114 23.22 -2.61 10.96
CA ASN A 114 23.42 -1.26 11.48
C ASN A 114 22.20 -0.38 11.21
N SER A 115 21.36 -0.15 12.22
CA SER A 115 20.19 0.75 12.09
C SER A 115 20.56 2.20 11.79
N GLY A 116 21.79 2.63 12.10
CA GLY A 116 22.31 3.95 11.74
C GLY A 116 22.99 4.03 10.37
N ALA A 117 22.96 2.96 9.56
CA ALA A 117 23.60 2.97 8.26
C ALA A 117 22.98 4.03 7.33
N ASN A 118 23.83 4.84 6.72
CA ASN A 118 23.43 5.94 5.84
C ASN A 118 24.29 5.90 4.57
N SER A 119 23.63 5.75 3.43
CA SER A 119 24.25 5.72 2.10
C SER A 119 23.61 6.79 1.20
N GLY A 120 23.58 8.03 1.69
CA GLY A 120 22.99 9.16 0.98
C GLY A 120 21.47 9.16 1.06
N THR A 121 20.79 8.84 -0.05
CA THR A 121 19.32 8.81 -0.08
C THR A 121 18.71 7.59 0.59
N TYR A 122 19.54 6.56 0.83
CA TYR A 122 19.16 5.31 1.49
C TYR A 122 19.60 5.31 2.95
N GLY A 123 18.81 4.72 3.84
CA GLY A 123 19.22 4.59 5.24
C GLY A 123 18.49 3.51 6.03
N GLY A 124 19.04 3.19 7.19
CA GLY A 124 18.50 2.19 8.10
C GLY A 124 18.99 0.77 7.88
N LEU A 125 18.40 -0.17 8.61
CA LEU A 125 18.73 -1.60 8.54
C LEU A 125 18.57 -2.17 7.13
N TYR A 126 17.56 -1.69 6.40
CA TYR A 126 17.17 -2.18 5.08
C TYR A 126 17.49 -1.22 3.93
N GLN A 127 18.23 -0.15 4.21
CA GLN A 127 18.59 0.87 3.23
C GLN A 127 17.37 1.34 2.43
N PHE A 128 16.28 1.74 3.09
CA PHE A 128 15.13 2.32 2.39
C PHE A 128 15.49 3.70 1.85
N SER A 129 15.09 4.01 0.61
CA SER A 129 15.03 5.40 0.16
C SER A 129 13.90 6.15 0.87
N ALA A 130 14.00 7.46 1.01
CA ALA A 130 12.93 8.27 1.62
C ALA A 130 11.58 8.11 0.89
N SER A 131 11.57 8.03 -0.44
CA SER A 131 10.35 7.83 -1.23
C SER A 131 9.74 6.43 -1.05
N SER A 132 10.57 5.38 -1.02
CA SER A 132 10.12 4.01 -0.79
C SER A 132 9.59 3.84 0.64
N TRP A 133 10.21 4.51 1.61
CA TRP A 133 9.74 4.58 2.99
C TRP A 133 8.34 5.20 3.07
N ILE A 134 8.18 6.43 2.56
CA ILE A 134 6.90 7.17 2.61
C ILE A 134 5.77 6.36 1.98
N SER A 135 6.00 5.81 0.78
CA SER A 135 4.97 5.03 0.08
C SER A 135 4.60 3.75 0.81
N THR A 136 5.58 3.02 1.36
CA THR A 136 5.34 1.79 2.12
C THR A 136 4.60 2.09 3.43
N ARG A 137 5.03 3.10 4.18
CA ARG A 137 4.39 3.53 5.44
C ARG A 137 2.98 4.05 5.25
N LYS A 138 2.71 4.74 4.13
CA LYS A 138 1.36 5.14 3.74
C LYS A 138 0.46 3.92 3.52
N ALA A 139 0.96 2.87 2.85
CA ALA A 139 0.23 1.63 2.68
C ALA A 139 -0.02 0.87 4.00
N MET A 140 0.83 1.08 5.01
CA MET A 140 0.66 0.55 6.37
C MET A 140 -0.30 1.38 7.25
N ASN A 141 -0.77 2.54 6.76
CA ASN A 141 -1.44 3.55 7.58
C ASN A 141 -0.63 3.94 8.83
N ALA A 142 0.68 4.17 8.65
CA ALA A 142 1.63 4.48 9.72
C ALA A 142 2.40 5.79 9.46
N ASP A 143 3.14 6.28 10.46
CA ASP A 143 3.93 7.52 10.36
C ASP A 143 4.90 7.46 9.16
N THR A 144 4.79 8.42 8.26
CA THR A 144 5.53 8.49 7.00
C THR A 144 6.87 9.23 7.13
N ASN A 145 7.24 9.71 8.31
CA ASN A 145 8.50 10.43 8.53
C ASN A 145 9.70 9.58 8.06
N PRO A 146 10.47 10.04 7.04
CA PRO A 146 11.58 9.29 6.46
C PRO A 146 12.82 9.21 7.35
N ASP A 147 12.82 9.79 8.56
CA ASP A 147 13.91 9.59 9.52
C ASP A 147 13.70 8.32 10.37
N LEU A 148 12.47 7.80 10.41
CA LEU A 148 12.15 6.56 11.13
C LEU A 148 12.80 5.31 10.53
N ARG A 149 13.33 5.37 9.29
CA ARG A 149 14.16 4.28 8.73
C ARG A 149 15.39 3.97 9.58
N PHE A 150 15.92 4.95 10.30
CA PHE A 150 17.06 4.76 11.20
C PHE A 150 16.69 4.18 12.57
N ASN A 151 15.39 4.05 12.85
CA ASN A 151 14.90 3.32 14.01
C ASN A 151 14.79 1.83 13.67
N GLY A 152 15.48 0.95 14.41
CA GLY A 152 15.52 -0.48 14.07
C GLY A 152 14.15 -1.17 14.17
N ASP A 153 13.31 -0.80 15.13
CA ASP A 153 11.95 -1.34 15.27
C ASP A 153 11.11 -0.98 14.03
N GLU A 154 11.02 0.32 13.72
CA GLU A 154 10.27 0.81 12.57
C GLU A 154 10.82 0.28 11.23
N SER A 155 12.14 0.14 11.12
CA SER A 155 12.81 -0.39 9.92
C SER A 155 12.45 -1.86 9.68
N ILE A 156 12.50 -2.70 10.72
CA ILE A 156 12.15 -4.13 10.63
C ILE A 156 10.65 -4.29 10.36
N LYS A 157 9.80 -3.55 11.07
CA LYS A 157 8.34 -3.56 10.86
C LYS A 157 7.99 -3.24 9.40
N THR A 158 8.60 -2.19 8.87
CA THR A 158 8.33 -1.71 7.51
C THR A 158 8.83 -2.68 6.45
N ALA A 159 10.01 -3.28 6.66
CA ALA A 159 10.53 -4.32 5.77
C ALA A 159 9.67 -5.59 5.78
N ALA A 160 9.21 -6.03 6.95
CA ALA A 160 8.33 -7.20 7.06
C ALA A 160 7.00 -7.00 6.31
N PHE A 161 6.36 -5.83 6.47
CA PHE A 161 5.18 -5.47 5.68
C PHE A 161 5.48 -5.41 4.18
N LYS A 162 6.63 -4.85 3.79
CA LYS A 162 7.00 -4.76 2.37
C LYS A 162 7.17 -6.14 1.74
N LEU A 163 7.76 -7.08 2.47
CA LEU A 163 7.91 -8.47 2.02
C LEU A 163 6.56 -9.20 1.95
N SER A 164 5.68 -9.03 2.93
CA SER A 164 4.36 -9.71 2.94
C SER A 164 3.45 -9.26 1.80
N THR A 165 3.67 -8.05 1.29
CA THR A 165 2.94 -7.47 0.14
C THR A 165 3.62 -7.73 -1.21
N GLY A 166 4.62 -8.62 -1.26
CA GLY A 166 5.33 -9.00 -2.50
C GLY A 166 6.40 -8.00 -2.96
N GLY A 167 6.79 -7.05 -2.11
CA GLY A 167 7.75 -5.99 -2.42
C GLY A 167 9.22 -6.37 -2.32
N ALA A 168 9.58 -7.67 -2.29
CA ALA A 168 10.96 -8.15 -2.13
C ALA A 168 11.91 -7.66 -3.24
N GLY A 169 11.38 -7.32 -4.43
CA GLY A 169 12.16 -6.86 -5.58
C GLY A 169 12.94 -5.55 -5.37
N ILE A 170 12.71 -4.82 -4.27
CA ILE A 170 13.54 -3.65 -3.92
C ILE A 170 14.92 -4.04 -3.37
N TRP A 171 15.15 -5.32 -3.05
CA TRP A 171 16.43 -5.87 -2.59
C TRP A 171 16.93 -6.99 -3.53
N PRO A 172 17.23 -6.69 -4.82
CA PRO A 172 17.51 -7.71 -5.84
C PRO A 172 18.77 -8.53 -5.57
N ASN A 173 19.71 -8.00 -4.79
CA ASN A 173 20.96 -8.68 -4.44
C ASN A 173 20.90 -9.41 -3.09
N CYS A 174 19.89 -9.13 -2.27
CA CYS A 174 19.80 -9.63 -0.89
C CYS A 174 18.65 -10.61 -0.65
N SER A 175 17.71 -10.71 -1.60
CA SER A 175 16.52 -11.59 -1.54
C SER A 175 16.67 -12.93 -2.28
N LYS A 176 17.81 -13.18 -2.92
CA LYS A 176 18.12 -14.44 -3.64
C LYS A 176 18.53 -15.55 -2.70
#